data_AF-A0A950WVP3-F1
#
_entry.id   AF-A0A950WVP3-F1
#
_cell.length_a   1.000
_cell.length_b   1.000
_cell.length_c   1.000
_cell.angle_alpha   90.00
_cell.angle_beta   90.00
_cell.angle_gamma   90.00
#
_symmetry.space_group_name_H-M   'P 1'
#
loop_
_entity.id
_entity.type
_entity.pdbx_description
1 polymer ?
#
loop_
_entity_poly.entity_id
_entity_poly.type
_entity_poly.pdbx_seq_one_letter_code
_entity_poly.pdbx_strand_id
1 'polypeptide(L)'
;MNNIGDYALIGDCHTSALVGRDGSIDWACFPRFDSPSVFAKVLDATSGGSFAVTPRNVESVTRAYVDGTNVLTTTFRTAGGVVELTDCMPVAPMDPARPAAVKPYRSLLRHMRCTEGSVELDVDLAPRFEYGAFVPRFRLTSQTSAEIVGGADALWVTATRPVRLGHERVEATWRLARGEQVWLDVAWTQSHDERPAAAPNLRHRLQDTIAFWKAWSARCRYEGHHRDAVMRSALVLKALTYSPSGAVVAAPTTSLPEEIGGGRNWDYRYTWIRDATLTLISLFVLGFTDEAAAFKRWLERTGAGRPRDLQIMYGICGERSLPEMEVPHLVGHRDSRPVRIGNGAVKQLQLDCYGQLLQAGYLFAKAGGAITEENWAFLSGLADVVCET
;
A
#
# COMPACT_ATOMS: atom_id res chain seq x y z
N MET A 1 5.39 -8.02 -18.50
CA MET A 1 4.95 -7.96 -17.09
C MET A 1 6.21 -8.04 -16.22
N ASN A 2 6.37 -7.17 -15.22
CA ASN A 2 7.54 -7.17 -14.32
C ASN A 2 7.57 -8.44 -13.45
N ASN A 3 8.75 -8.88 -12.96
CA ASN A 3 8.81 -9.91 -11.91
C ASN A 3 8.24 -9.34 -10.60
N ILE A 4 7.69 -10.19 -9.73
CA ILE A 4 7.21 -9.76 -8.41
C ILE A 4 8.32 -9.05 -7.61
N GLY A 5 9.54 -9.62 -7.60
CA GLY A 5 10.70 -9.03 -6.91
C GLY A 5 11.21 -7.72 -7.51
N ASP A 6 10.74 -7.32 -8.69
CA ASP A 6 11.11 -6.04 -9.29
C ASP A 6 10.26 -4.88 -8.77
N TYR A 7 9.13 -5.12 -8.10
CA TYR A 7 8.27 -4.04 -7.62
C TYR A 7 8.82 -3.36 -6.36
N ALA A 8 8.73 -2.04 -6.35
CA ALA A 8 8.95 -1.23 -5.17
C ALA A 8 7.59 -0.86 -4.53
N LEU A 9 7.50 -0.94 -3.21
CA LEU A 9 6.32 -0.55 -2.44
C LEU A 9 6.35 0.96 -2.13
N ILE A 10 5.23 1.63 -2.33
CA ILE A 10 4.90 2.94 -1.72
C ILE A 10 3.56 2.83 -1.00
N GLY A 11 3.31 3.61 0.04
CA GLY A 11 2.06 3.54 0.79
C GLY A 11 1.84 4.71 1.73
N ASP A 12 0.59 4.90 2.16
CA ASP A 12 0.12 5.99 3.03
C ASP A 12 -0.49 5.46 4.35
N CYS A 13 -0.21 4.20 4.67
CA CYS A 13 -0.79 3.47 5.82
C CYS A 13 -2.33 3.36 5.77
N HIS A 14 -2.97 3.65 4.63
CA HIS A 14 -4.37 3.32 4.36
C HIS A 14 -4.46 2.29 3.24
N THR A 15 -3.57 2.41 2.26
CA THR A 15 -3.35 1.46 1.18
C THR A 15 -1.88 1.50 0.74
N SER A 16 -1.55 0.76 -0.31
CA SER A 16 -0.24 0.78 -0.93
C SER A 16 -0.33 0.55 -2.44
N ALA A 17 0.74 0.92 -3.13
CA ALA A 17 0.91 0.71 -4.56
C ALA A 17 2.25 0.04 -4.88
N LEU A 18 2.29 -0.72 -5.97
CA LEU A 18 3.49 -1.40 -6.47
C LEU A 18 4.00 -0.73 -7.74
N VAL A 19 5.23 -0.22 -7.68
CA VAL A 19 5.91 0.51 -8.76
C VAL A 19 6.93 -0.39 -9.45
N GLY A 20 6.72 -0.64 -10.74
CA GLY A 20 7.62 -1.39 -11.62
C GLY A 20 8.87 -0.60 -12.02
N ARG A 21 9.87 -1.31 -12.55
CA ARG A 21 11.13 -0.69 -13.04
C ARG A 21 10.92 0.14 -14.30
N ASP A 22 9.84 -0.10 -15.02
CA ASP A 22 9.40 0.62 -16.21
C ASP A 22 8.68 1.94 -15.89
N GLY A 23 8.52 2.29 -14.60
CA GLY A 23 7.76 3.47 -14.17
C GLY A 23 6.26 3.23 -14.16
N SER A 24 5.79 1.99 -14.25
CA SER A 24 4.37 1.65 -14.14
C SER A 24 3.95 1.34 -12.71
N ILE A 25 2.81 1.88 -12.27
CA ILE A 25 2.13 1.41 -11.07
C ILE A 25 1.15 0.33 -11.51
N ASP A 26 1.46 -0.92 -11.16
CA ASP A 26 0.77 -2.12 -11.65
C ASP A 26 -0.22 -2.69 -10.61
N TRP A 27 -0.20 -2.17 -9.39
CA TRP A 27 -1.15 -2.49 -8.33
C TRP A 27 -1.46 -1.26 -7.48
N ALA A 28 -2.74 -1.00 -7.23
CA ALA A 28 -3.21 -0.13 -6.15
C ALA A 28 -4.69 -0.40 -5.86
N CYS A 29 -5.07 -0.28 -4.59
CA CYS A 29 -6.46 -0.30 -4.12
C CYS A 29 -6.78 1.06 -3.49
N PHE A 30 -8.02 1.53 -3.62
CA PHE A 30 -8.49 2.73 -2.93
C PHE A 30 -9.89 2.51 -2.34
N PRO A 31 -10.21 3.12 -1.18
CA PRO A 31 -9.31 3.92 -0.34
C PRO A 31 -8.49 3.08 0.65
N ARG A 32 -8.72 1.76 0.72
CA ARG A 32 -8.07 0.86 1.69
C ARG A 32 -7.38 -0.32 1.02
N PHE A 33 -6.55 -1.04 1.79
CA PHE A 33 -5.93 -2.31 1.36
C PHE A 33 -6.95 -3.33 0.81
N ASP A 34 -8.03 -3.58 1.54
CA ASP A 34 -9.02 -4.60 1.22
C ASP A 34 -10.15 -4.11 0.28
N SER A 35 -10.05 -2.88 -0.23
CA SER A 35 -10.94 -2.37 -1.27
C SER A 35 -10.66 -3.07 -2.61
N PRO A 36 -11.62 -3.10 -3.55
CA PRO A 36 -11.36 -3.58 -4.90
C PRO A 36 -10.21 -2.81 -5.57
N SER A 37 -9.40 -3.51 -6.36
CA SER A 37 -8.25 -2.88 -7.01
C SER A 37 -8.71 -1.90 -8.09
N VAL A 38 -7.97 -0.79 -8.20
CA VAL A 38 -8.07 0.17 -9.31
C VAL A 38 -7.03 -0.15 -10.39
N PHE A 39 -5.88 -0.71 -9.98
CA PHE A 39 -4.87 -1.27 -10.85
C PHE A 39 -4.57 -2.70 -10.40
N ALA A 40 -4.55 -3.62 -11.35
CA ALA A 40 -4.30 -5.05 -11.18
C ALA A 40 -3.46 -5.61 -12.34
N LYS A 41 -2.65 -4.77 -13.01
CA LYS A 41 -1.73 -5.20 -14.07
C LYS A 41 -0.74 -6.28 -13.62
N VAL A 42 -0.45 -6.35 -12.33
CA VAL A 42 0.34 -7.46 -11.75
C VAL A 42 -0.37 -8.82 -11.88
N LEU A 43 -1.70 -8.85 -11.91
CA LEU A 43 -2.52 -10.06 -12.10
C LEU A 43 -2.92 -10.26 -13.57
N ASP A 44 -3.12 -9.20 -14.34
CA ASP A 44 -3.47 -9.29 -15.75
C ASP A 44 -2.92 -8.10 -16.54
N ALA A 45 -1.96 -8.37 -17.43
CA ALA A 45 -1.25 -7.31 -18.18
C ALA A 45 -2.16 -6.48 -19.09
N THR A 46 -3.29 -7.02 -19.50
CA THR A 46 -4.18 -6.45 -20.50
C THR A 46 -5.39 -5.80 -19.85
N SER A 47 -6.04 -6.53 -18.94
CA SER A 47 -7.33 -6.14 -18.35
C SER A 47 -7.19 -5.48 -16.98
N GLY A 48 -6.04 -5.64 -16.31
CA GLY A 48 -5.85 -5.20 -14.94
C GLY A 48 -5.70 -3.69 -14.77
N GLY A 49 -5.39 -2.94 -15.83
CA GLY A 49 -5.20 -1.50 -15.75
C GLY A 49 -3.94 -1.07 -14.98
N SER A 50 -3.44 0.13 -15.27
CA SER A 50 -2.20 0.63 -14.66
C SER A 50 -2.06 2.14 -14.78
N PHE A 51 -1.02 2.67 -14.13
CA PHE A 51 -0.60 4.05 -14.27
C PHE A 51 0.90 4.14 -14.59
N ALA A 52 1.24 4.31 -15.87
CA ALA A 52 2.61 4.38 -16.37
C ALA A 52 3.07 5.81 -16.63
N VAL A 53 4.32 6.09 -16.26
CA VAL A 53 5.10 7.25 -16.69
C VAL A 53 6.44 6.71 -17.13
N THR A 54 6.67 6.64 -18.44
CA THR A 54 7.78 5.88 -19.02
C THR A 54 8.53 6.72 -20.04
N PRO A 55 9.83 6.97 -19.84
CA PRO A 55 10.68 7.62 -20.85
C PRO A 55 10.82 6.75 -22.10
N ARG A 56 10.96 7.38 -23.26
CA ARG A 56 11.25 6.67 -24.52
C ARG A 56 12.73 6.31 -24.60
N ASN A 57 13.03 5.17 -25.23
CA ASN A 57 14.40 4.74 -25.53
C ASN A 57 15.31 4.65 -24.29
N VAL A 58 14.81 4.01 -23.23
CA VAL A 58 15.56 3.79 -21.98
C VAL A 58 16.72 2.83 -22.21
N GLU A 59 17.93 3.27 -21.83
CA GLU A 59 19.16 2.47 -21.87
C GLU A 59 19.47 1.81 -20.53
N SER A 60 19.18 2.50 -19.42
CA SER A 60 19.36 1.96 -18.08
C SER A 60 18.42 2.59 -17.04
N VAL A 61 18.15 1.80 -15.99
CA VAL A 61 17.27 2.19 -14.88
C VAL A 61 17.93 1.89 -13.55
N THR A 62 18.03 2.92 -12.70
CA THR A 62 18.42 2.78 -11.30
C THR A 62 17.30 3.29 -10.39
N ARG A 63 17.25 2.78 -9.15
CA ARG A 63 16.20 3.13 -8.20
C ARG A 63 16.78 3.27 -6.80
N ALA A 64 16.26 4.22 -6.06
CA ALA A 64 16.53 4.38 -4.64
C ALA A 64 15.29 4.94 -3.95
N TYR A 65 15.03 4.49 -2.73
CA TYR A 65 14.16 5.26 -1.86
C TYR A 65 14.89 6.51 -1.39
N VAL A 66 14.18 7.62 -1.24
CA VAL A 66 14.69 8.77 -0.48
C VAL A 66 14.97 8.28 0.93
N ASP A 67 16.18 8.55 1.41
CA ASP A 67 16.70 7.99 2.66
C ASP A 67 15.73 8.18 3.84
N GLY A 68 15.50 7.09 4.57
CA GLY A 68 14.56 7.02 5.69
C GLY A 68 13.07 7.13 5.32
N THR A 69 12.68 6.87 4.06
CA THR A 69 11.29 7.05 3.61
C THR A 69 10.71 5.94 2.72
N ASN A 70 9.39 5.99 2.50
CA ASN A 70 8.67 5.24 1.46
C ASN A 70 8.42 6.08 0.19
N VAL A 71 9.28 7.07 -0.09
CA VAL A 71 9.27 7.85 -1.34
C VAL A 71 10.30 7.25 -2.29
N LEU A 72 9.88 6.82 -3.47
CA LEU A 72 10.74 6.14 -4.44
C LEU A 72 11.21 7.12 -5.51
N THR A 73 12.51 7.12 -5.84
CA THR A 73 13.03 7.79 -7.03
C THR A 73 13.57 6.75 -8.00
N THR A 74 13.03 6.74 -9.22
CA THR A 74 13.50 5.94 -10.35
C THR A 74 14.21 6.87 -11.34
N THR A 75 15.48 6.58 -11.63
CA THR A 75 16.29 7.35 -12.58
C THR A 75 16.41 6.57 -13.87
N PHE A 76 15.93 7.17 -14.96
CA PHE A 76 16.02 6.63 -16.32
C PHE A 76 17.09 7.38 -17.10
N ARG A 77 18.01 6.64 -17.70
CA ARG A 77 18.98 7.18 -18.66
C ARG A 77 18.59 6.76 -20.07
N THR A 78 18.62 7.71 -20.98
CA THR A 78 18.40 7.52 -22.42
C THR A 78 19.58 8.13 -23.18
N ALA A 79 19.68 7.87 -24.48
CA ALA A 79 20.68 8.53 -25.34
C ALA A 79 20.57 10.07 -25.31
N GLY A 80 19.37 10.62 -25.06
CA GLY A 80 19.10 12.05 -25.09
C GLY A 80 19.27 12.77 -23.76
N GLY A 81 19.28 12.05 -22.63
CA GLY A 81 19.35 12.67 -21.31
C GLY A 81 18.98 11.75 -20.14
N VAL A 82 18.78 12.36 -18.98
CA VAL A 82 18.42 11.66 -17.74
C VAL A 82 17.19 12.30 -17.13
N VAL A 83 16.23 11.48 -16.75
CA VAL A 83 15.02 11.91 -16.03
C VAL A 83 14.85 11.10 -14.75
N GLU A 84 14.57 11.80 -13.66
CA GLU A 84 14.19 11.23 -12.39
C GLU A 84 12.66 11.28 -12.26
N LEU A 85 12.06 10.15 -11.91
CA LEU A 85 10.65 10.00 -11.56
C LEU A 85 10.55 9.68 -10.07
N THR A 86 9.94 10.58 -9.31
CA THR A 86 9.70 10.40 -7.87
C THR A 86 8.23 10.07 -7.63
N ASP A 87 8.00 8.92 -7.00
CA ASP A 87 6.68 8.35 -6.70
C ASP A 87 6.42 8.33 -5.19
N CYS A 88 5.26 8.81 -4.76
CA CYS A 88 4.79 8.65 -3.38
C CYS A 88 3.27 8.63 -3.27
N MET A 89 2.76 8.01 -2.21
CA MET A 89 1.39 8.26 -1.73
C MET A 89 1.46 9.35 -0.67
N PRO A 90 0.95 10.56 -0.94
CA PRO A 90 1.25 11.69 -0.08
C PRO A 90 0.46 11.63 1.24
N VAL A 91 1.12 12.06 2.31
CA VAL A 91 0.56 12.17 3.67
C VAL A 91 0.89 13.53 4.26
N ALA A 92 0.06 13.99 5.19
CA ALA A 92 0.37 15.19 5.97
C ALA A 92 1.54 14.94 6.94
N PRO A 93 2.20 15.99 7.45
CA PRO A 93 3.25 15.85 8.44
C PRO A 93 2.81 15.07 9.68
N MET A 94 3.76 14.40 10.33
CA MET A 94 3.50 13.59 11.52
C MET A 94 3.01 14.48 12.67
N ASP A 95 1.95 14.04 13.35
CA ASP A 95 1.48 14.61 14.61
C ASP A 95 2.31 14.00 15.75
N PRO A 96 3.18 14.77 16.44
CA PRO A 96 4.02 14.22 17.51
C PRO A 96 3.21 13.64 18.69
N ALA A 97 1.97 14.11 18.90
CA ALA A 97 1.10 13.57 19.93
C ALA A 97 0.46 12.24 19.53
N ARG A 98 0.44 11.91 18.23
CA ARG A 98 -0.09 10.65 17.71
C ARG A 98 0.79 10.10 16.58
N PRO A 99 2.03 9.65 16.86
CA PRO A 99 2.99 9.25 15.83
C PRO A 99 2.55 8.06 14.96
N ALA A 100 1.69 7.19 15.48
CA ALA A 100 1.13 6.08 14.71
C ALA A 100 0.04 6.52 13.70
N ALA A 101 -0.57 7.68 13.92
CA ALA A 101 -1.66 8.17 13.08
C ALA A 101 -1.11 8.84 11.81
N VAL A 102 -1.71 8.50 10.67
CA VAL A 102 -1.35 9.01 9.35
C VAL A 102 -2.57 9.68 8.74
N LYS A 103 -2.40 10.87 8.16
CA LYS A 103 -3.45 11.58 7.45
C LYS A 103 -3.14 11.53 5.96
N PRO A 104 -3.83 10.70 5.17
CA PRO A 104 -3.53 10.51 3.75
C PRO A 104 -4.20 11.61 2.92
N TYR A 105 -3.59 11.97 1.79
CA TYR A 105 -4.27 12.71 0.74
C TYR A 105 -5.05 11.80 -0.23
N ARG A 106 -4.95 10.46 -0.06
CA ARG A 106 -5.62 9.43 -0.88
C ARG A 106 -5.30 9.59 -2.36
N SER A 107 -4.03 9.76 -2.71
CA SER A 107 -3.59 9.96 -4.08
C SER A 107 -2.28 9.25 -4.42
N LEU A 108 -1.98 9.19 -5.72
CA LEU A 108 -0.67 8.82 -6.24
C LEU A 108 -0.04 10.08 -6.83
N LEU A 109 1.03 10.55 -6.20
CA LEU A 109 1.78 11.72 -6.64
C LEU A 109 3.05 11.30 -7.35
N ARG A 110 3.24 11.83 -8.55
CA ARG A 110 4.39 11.57 -9.42
C ARG A 110 5.03 12.88 -9.84
N HIS A 111 6.34 12.98 -9.63
CA HIS A 111 7.15 14.15 -9.96
C HIS A 111 8.28 13.76 -10.90
N MET A 112 8.35 14.38 -12.07
CA MET A 112 9.39 14.14 -13.06
C MET A 112 10.30 15.34 -13.16
N ARG A 113 11.62 15.10 -13.18
CA ARG A 113 12.65 16.13 -13.34
C ARG A 113 13.71 15.65 -14.32
N CYS A 114 13.94 16.41 -15.40
CA CYS A 114 15.04 16.16 -16.31
C CYS A 114 16.33 16.76 -15.73
N THR A 115 17.32 15.92 -15.43
CA THR A 115 18.58 16.33 -14.79
C THR A 115 19.69 16.59 -15.80
N GLU A 116 19.64 15.92 -16.95
CA GLU A 116 20.61 16.01 -18.04
C GLU A 116 19.89 15.97 -19.40
N GLY A 117 20.36 16.75 -20.37
CA GLY A 117 19.92 16.66 -21.77
C GLY A 117 18.43 16.98 -22.00
N SER A 118 17.78 16.21 -22.86
CA SER A 118 16.35 16.28 -23.12
C SER A 118 15.76 14.88 -23.29
N VAL A 119 14.63 14.63 -22.62
CA VAL A 119 13.98 13.32 -22.59
C VAL A 119 12.51 13.47 -22.95
N GLU A 120 12.04 12.63 -23.87
CA GLU A 120 10.61 12.43 -24.13
C GLU A 120 10.07 11.29 -23.27
N LEU A 121 8.91 11.51 -22.66
CA LEU A 121 8.25 10.53 -21.82
C LEU A 121 6.76 10.47 -22.13
N ASP A 122 6.21 9.26 -22.00
CA ASP A 122 4.80 8.98 -22.18
C ASP A 122 4.12 8.75 -20.83
N VAL A 123 2.90 9.25 -20.72
CA VAL A 123 1.99 9.03 -19.60
C VAL A 123 0.84 8.20 -20.12
N ASP A 124 0.52 7.12 -19.41
CA ASP A 124 -0.61 6.24 -19.71
C ASP A 124 -1.32 5.86 -18.40
N LEU A 125 -2.51 6.40 -18.20
CA LEU A 125 -3.36 6.14 -17.05
C LEU A 125 -4.64 5.43 -17.51
N ALA A 126 -4.71 4.13 -17.26
CA ALA A 126 -5.80 3.27 -17.62
C ALA A 126 -6.31 2.50 -16.38
N PRO A 127 -7.02 3.16 -15.44
CA PRO A 127 -7.60 2.49 -14.28
C PRO A 127 -8.69 1.51 -14.71
N ARG A 128 -8.81 0.42 -13.94
CA ARG A 128 -9.73 -0.68 -14.13
C ARG A 128 -10.29 -1.08 -12.76
N PHE A 129 -11.36 -0.39 -12.37
CA PHE A 129 -12.03 -0.55 -11.08
C PHE A 129 -12.58 -1.96 -10.91
N GLU A 130 -12.83 -2.35 -9.66
CA GLU A 130 -13.38 -3.65 -9.30
C GLU A 130 -12.63 -4.82 -9.96
N TYR A 131 -11.29 -4.78 -9.88
CA TYR A 131 -10.44 -5.80 -10.50
C TYR A 131 -10.63 -5.90 -12.02
N GLY A 132 -10.90 -4.76 -12.67
CA GLY A 132 -11.15 -4.68 -14.11
C GLY A 132 -12.45 -5.31 -14.58
N ALA A 133 -13.47 -5.37 -13.71
CA ALA A 133 -14.79 -5.88 -14.06
C ALA A 133 -15.48 -5.06 -15.17
N PHE A 134 -15.16 -3.77 -15.31
CA PHE A 134 -15.72 -2.90 -16.33
C PHE A 134 -14.78 -1.74 -16.69
N VAL A 135 -15.12 -1.03 -17.77
CA VAL A 135 -14.40 0.16 -18.24
C VAL A 135 -15.05 1.42 -17.63
N PRO A 136 -14.29 2.28 -16.92
CA PRO A 136 -14.85 3.49 -16.32
C PRO A 136 -15.13 4.58 -17.37
N ARG A 137 -15.90 5.60 -16.97
CA ARG A 137 -16.13 6.79 -17.79
C ARG A 137 -14.96 7.75 -17.63
N PHE A 138 -14.45 8.26 -18.75
CA PHE A 138 -13.39 9.28 -18.81
C PHE A 138 -13.93 10.63 -19.26
N ARG A 139 -13.51 11.71 -18.60
CA ARG A 139 -13.89 13.08 -18.97
C ARG A 139 -12.74 14.05 -18.71
N LEU A 140 -12.36 14.87 -19.69
CA LEU A 140 -11.49 16.03 -19.42
C LEU A 140 -12.31 17.11 -18.74
N THR A 141 -11.75 17.68 -17.68
CA THR A 141 -12.34 18.83 -16.97
C THR A 141 -11.56 20.11 -17.22
N SER A 142 -10.33 20.02 -17.73
CA SER A 142 -9.52 21.11 -18.26
C SER A 142 -8.44 20.53 -19.19
N GLN A 143 -7.54 21.38 -19.71
CA GLN A 143 -6.36 20.90 -20.45
C GLN A 143 -5.41 20.05 -19.60
N THR A 144 -5.44 20.21 -18.28
CA THR A 144 -4.50 19.56 -17.35
C THR A 144 -5.21 18.76 -16.27
N SER A 145 -6.51 18.48 -16.45
CA SER A 145 -7.31 17.74 -15.48
C SER A 145 -8.31 16.82 -16.14
N ALA A 146 -8.49 15.65 -15.53
CA ALA A 146 -9.47 14.67 -15.94
C ALA A 146 -10.21 14.11 -14.72
N GLU A 147 -11.42 13.65 -14.95
CA GLU A 147 -12.24 12.87 -14.03
C GLU A 147 -12.44 11.50 -14.64
N ILE A 148 -12.24 10.47 -13.82
CA ILE A 148 -12.47 9.07 -14.20
C ILE A 148 -13.40 8.46 -13.16
N VAL A 149 -14.61 8.07 -13.56
CA VAL A 149 -15.62 7.53 -12.63
C VAL A 149 -15.87 6.06 -12.94
N GLY A 150 -15.73 5.21 -11.92
CA GLY A 150 -16.07 3.80 -11.99
C GLY A 150 -16.88 3.37 -10.78
N GLY A 151 -18.18 3.14 -10.99
CA GLY A 151 -19.08 2.72 -9.91
C GLY A 151 -19.14 3.73 -8.76
N ALA A 152 -18.83 3.28 -7.55
CA ALA A 152 -18.84 4.09 -6.33
C ALA A 152 -17.60 4.99 -6.17
N ASP A 153 -16.63 4.90 -7.08
CA ASP A 153 -15.32 5.53 -6.96
C ASP A 153 -15.06 6.52 -8.10
N ALA A 154 -14.27 7.56 -7.80
CA ALA A 154 -13.76 8.50 -8.78
C ALA A 154 -12.26 8.76 -8.58
N LEU A 155 -11.54 8.92 -9.69
CA LEU A 155 -10.17 9.41 -9.73
C LEU A 155 -10.12 10.79 -10.40
N TRP A 156 -9.39 11.69 -9.77
CA TRP A 156 -9.16 13.05 -10.23
C TRP A 156 -7.72 13.23 -10.64
N VAL A 157 -7.49 13.45 -11.93
CA VAL A 157 -6.17 13.69 -12.50
C VAL A 157 -5.87 15.18 -12.45
N THR A 158 -4.72 15.55 -11.91
CA THR A 158 -4.18 16.91 -11.94
C THR A 158 -2.75 16.88 -12.43
N ALA A 159 -2.49 17.54 -13.56
CA ALA A 159 -1.16 17.63 -14.16
C ALA A 159 -0.69 19.10 -14.23
N THR A 160 0.63 19.33 -14.30
CA THR A 160 1.18 20.66 -14.63
C THR A 160 1.42 20.87 -16.12
N ARG A 161 1.14 19.86 -16.94
CA ARG A 161 1.19 19.92 -18.41
C ARG A 161 -0.06 19.29 -19.02
N PRO A 162 -0.39 19.61 -20.28
CA PRO A 162 -1.59 19.10 -20.91
C PRO A 162 -1.65 17.57 -20.97
N VAL A 163 -2.86 17.04 -20.78
CA VAL A 163 -3.22 15.63 -20.96
C VAL A 163 -4.35 15.53 -21.99
N ARG A 164 -4.53 14.35 -22.59
CA ARG A 164 -5.62 14.08 -23.53
C ARG A 164 -6.30 12.75 -23.18
N LEU A 165 -7.49 12.55 -23.73
CA LEU A 165 -8.14 11.24 -23.67
C LEU A 165 -7.65 10.40 -24.85
N GLY A 166 -7.31 9.15 -24.53
CA GLY A 166 -7.15 8.08 -25.50
C GLY A 166 -8.33 7.12 -25.44
N HIS A 167 -8.19 5.98 -26.10
CA HIS A 167 -9.15 4.88 -25.96
C HIS A 167 -9.06 4.28 -24.54
N GLU A 168 -10.07 4.55 -23.72
CA GLU A 168 -10.22 4.05 -22.34
C GLU A 168 -9.04 4.37 -21.41
N ARG A 169 -8.42 5.54 -21.61
CA ARG A 169 -7.27 6.02 -20.84
C ARG A 169 -7.12 7.55 -20.88
N VAL A 170 -6.38 8.08 -19.92
CA VAL A 170 -5.79 9.42 -19.99
C VAL A 170 -4.33 9.25 -20.40
N GLU A 171 -3.89 9.99 -21.41
CA GLU A 171 -2.54 9.86 -21.95
C GLU A 171 -1.89 11.22 -22.23
N ALA A 172 -0.56 11.25 -22.28
CA ALA A 172 0.21 12.42 -22.69
C ALA A 172 1.60 12.02 -23.20
N THR A 173 2.19 12.87 -24.04
CA THR A 173 3.61 12.81 -24.38
C THR A 173 4.23 14.16 -24.02
N TRP A 174 5.25 14.14 -23.17
CA TRP A 174 5.94 15.35 -22.73
C TRP A 174 7.42 15.24 -23.05
N ARG A 175 7.99 16.34 -23.56
CA ARG A 175 9.43 16.52 -23.69
C ARG A 175 9.93 17.42 -22.57
N LEU A 176 10.89 16.95 -21.78
CA LEU A 176 11.53 17.71 -20.72
C LEU A 176 12.96 18.03 -21.11
N ALA A 177 13.32 19.31 -21.09
CA ALA A 177 14.72 19.76 -21.15
C ALA A 177 15.33 19.81 -19.75
N ARG A 178 16.67 19.82 -19.66
CA ARG A 178 17.41 19.94 -18.39
C ARG A 178 16.84 21.04 -17.50
N GLY A 179 16.52 20.69 -16.26
CA GLY A 179 15.96 21.59 -15.26
C GLY A 179 14.43 21.68 -15.27
N GLU A 180 13.76 21.26 -16.36
CA GLU A 180 12.30 21.24 -16.42
C GLU A 180 11.72 20.14 -15.52
N GLN A 181 10.55 20.43 -14.98
CA GLN A 181 9.83 19.56 -14.05
C GLN A 181 8.35 19.50 -14.40
N VAL A 182 7.74 18.34 -14.14
CA VAL A 182 6.30 18.11 -14.29
C VAL A 182 5.77 17.33 -13.12
N TRP A 183 4.55 17.64 -12.72
CA TRP A 183 3.84 16.98 -11.63
C TRP A 183 2.54 16.37 -12.16
N LEU A 184 2.20 15.21 -11.61
CA LEU A 184 0.98 14.50 -11.89
C LEU A 184 0.46 13.87 -10.59
N ASP A 185 -0.76 14.21 -10.20
CA ASP A 185 -1.45 13.67 -9.02
C ASP A 185 -2.75 12.99 -9.48
N VAL A 186 -2.99 11.78 -8.98
CA VAL A 186 -4.24 11.03 -9.20
C VAL A 186 -4.88 10.77 -7.85
N ALA A 187 -5.88 11.57 -7.49
CA ALA A 187 -6.54 11.51 -6.19
C ALA A 187 -7.87 10.77 -6.25
N TRP A 188 -8.17 9.96 -5.24
CA TRP A 188 -9.41 9.21 -5.11
C TRP A 188 -10.46 9.96 -4.28
N THR A 189 -11.73 9.84 -4.65
CA THR A 189 -12.91 10.17 -3.83
C THR A 189 -14.00 9.13 -4.03
N GLN A 190 -15.04 9.15 -3.19
CA GLN A 190 -16.29 8.53 -3.60
C GLN A 190 -16.85 9.29 -4.82
N SER A 191 -17.55 8.60 -5.71
CA SER A 191 -18.02 9.21 -6.97
C SER A 191 -19.12 10.26 -6.79
N HIS A 192 -19.78 10.27 -5.62
CA HIS A 192 -20.79 11.25 -5.24
C HIS A 192 -20.23 12.42 -4.43
N ASP A 193 -18.96 12.38 -4.04
CA ASP A 193 -18.30 13.50 -3.38
C ASP A 193 -17.97 14.61 -4.37
N GLU A 194 -17.83 15.83 -3.85
CA GLU A 194 -17.32 16.95 -4.64
C GLU A 194 -15.88 16.69 -5.09
N ARG A 195 -15.53 17.29 -6.24
CA ARG A 195 -14.14 17.33 -6.72
C ARG A 195 -13.24 17.84 -5.59
N PRO A 196 -12.14 17.15 -5.25
CA PRO A 196 -11.15 17.67 -4.32
C PRO A 196 -10.73 19.07 -4.75
N ALA A 197 -10.74 20.03 -3.81
CA ALA A 197 -10.28 21.38 -4.08
C ALA A 197 -8.93 21.32 -4.82
N ALA A 198 -8.79 22.12 -5.88
CA ALA A 198 -7.59 22.13 -6.72
C ALA A 198 -6.37 22.25 -5.81
N ALA A 199 -5.58 21.18 -5.72
CA ALA A 199 -4.56 21.03 -4.68
C ALA A 199 -3.53 22.16 -4.81
N PRO A 200 -3.55 23.20 -3.95
CA PRO A 200 -2.51 24.20 -4.01
C PRO A 200 -1.26 23.54 -3.45
N ASN A 201 -0.24 23.41 -4.31
CA ASN A 201 1.14 23.04 -3.97
C ASN A 201 1.45 21.53 -3.82
N LEU A 202 1.43 20.79 -4.95
CA LEU A 202 1.91 19.39 -5.05
C LEU A 202 3.34 19.19 -4.51
N ARG A 203 4.21 20.19 -4.68
CA ARG A 203 5.57 20.17 -4.12
C ARG A 203 5.56 20.07 -2.60
N HIS A 204 4.69 20.82 -1.94
CA HIS A 204 4.56 20.79 -0.49
C HIS A 204 4.10 19.40 0.00
N ARG A 205 3.15 18.76 -0.70
CA ARG A 205 2.73 17.38 -0.37
C ARG A 205 3.89 16.39 -0.39
N LEU A 206 4.78 16.47 -1.39
CA LEU A 206 5.98 15.64 -1.43
C LEU A 206 6.91 15.93 -0.25
N GLN A 207 7.13 17.21 0.06
CA GLN A 207 7.96 17.63 1.20
C GLN A 207 7.39 17.15 2.54
N ASP A 208 6.09 17.30 2.76
CA ASP A 208 5.37 16.84 3.94
C ASP A 208 5.45 15.32 4.09
N THR A 209 5.33 14.59 2.99
CA THR A 209 5.46 13.14 2.97
C THR A 209 6.86 12.69 3.36
N ILE A 210 7.89 13.34 2.81
CA ILE A 210 9.29 13.09 3.20
C ILE A 210 9.49 13.42 4.68
N ALA A 211 8.94 14.55 5.16
CA ALA A 211 9.06 14.97 6.54
C ALA A 211 8.38 13.99 7.50
N PHE A 212 7.18 13.49 7.17
CA PHE A 212 6.48 12.45 7.92
C PHE A 212 7.36 11.21 8.08
N TRP A 213 7.87 10.67 6.96
CA TRP A 213 8.65 9.44 7.01
C TRP A 213 9.98 9.60 7.72
N LYS A 214 10.68 10.73 7.51
CA LYS A 214 11.92 11.01 8.23
C LYS A 214 11.69 11.17 9.73
N ALA A 215 10.63 11.88 10.12
CA ALA A 215 10.27 12.05 11.51
C ALA A 215 9.90 10.72 12.17
N TRP A 216 9.20 9.83 11.46
CA TRP A 216 8.90 8.48 11.93
C TRP A 216 10.18 7.66 12.08
N SER A 217 10.98 7.54 11.01
CA SER A 217 12.22 6.74 10.98
C SER A 217 13.26 7.19 12.01
N ALA A 218 13.35 8.49 12.29
CA ALA A 218 14.26 9.05 13.29
C ALA A 218 14.00 8.54 14.72
N ARG A 219 12.83 7.95 15.00
CA ARG A 219 12.47 7.39 16.31
C ARG A 219 13.03 5.99 16.56
N CYS A 220 13.55 5.34 15.52
CA CYS A 220 14.13 4.00 15.62
C CYS A 220 15.38 4.00 16.50
N ARG A 221 15.38 3.13 17.52
CA ARG A 221 16.46 3.01 18.51
C ARG A 221 17.51 1.94 18.16
N TYR A 222 17.40 1.32 16.99
CA TYR A 222 18.32 0.25 16.58
C TYR A 222 19.67 0.78 16.09
N GLU A 223 20.75 0.46 16.81
CA GLU A 223 22.12 0.89 16.50
C GLU A 223 23.03 -0.25 16.01
N GLY A 224 22.45 -1.41 15.67
CA GLY A 224 23.21 -2.58 15.22
C GLY A 224 23.78 -2.46 13.80
N HIS A 225 24.62 -3.42 13.42
CA HIS A 225 25.40 -3.41 12.18
C HIS A 225 24.55 -3.37 10.88
N HIS A 226 23.31 -3.87 10.92
CA HIS A 226 22.44 -3.96 9.75
C HIS A 226 21.37 -2.86 9.68
N ARG A 227 21.68 -1.65 10.17
CA ARG A 227 20.71 -0.56 10.35
C ARG A 227 19.88 -0.25 9.11
N ASP A 228 20.51 -0.20 7.93
CA ASP A 228 19.81 0.16 6.69
C ASP A 228 18.78 -0.90 6.29
N ALA A 229 19.15 -2.18 6.36
CA ALA A 229 18.24 -3.29 6.07
C ALA A 229 17.09 -3.34 7.08
N VAL A 230 17.40 -3.19 8.37
CA VAL A 230 16.41 -3.16 9.45
C VAL A 230 15.42 -2.00 9.27
N MET A 231 15.92 -0.80 8.99
CA MET A 231 15.08 0.38 8.75
C MET A 231 14.21 0.19 7.50
N ARG A 232 14.78 -0.36 6.43
CA ARG A 232 14.04 -0.62 5.20
C ARG A 232 12.87 -1.58 5.43
N SER A 233 13.10 -2.65 6.20
CA SER A 233 12.05 -3.58 6.62
C SER A 233 11.01 -2.91 7.53
N ALA A 234 11.44 -2.12 8.52
CA ALA A 234 10.53 -1.42 9.43
C ALA A 234 9.58 -0.47 8.69
N LEU A 235 10.10 0.28 7.70
CA LEU A 235 9.30 1.16 6.85
C LEU A 235 8.28 0.40 6.00
N VAL A 236 8.59 -0.83 5.54
CA VAL A 236 7.62 -1.70 4.85
C VAL A 236 6.53 -2.14 5.82
N LEU A 237 6.90 -2.62 7.01
CA LEU A 237 5.93 -3.02 8.04
C LEU A 237 5.00 -1.85 8.43
N LYS A 238 5.56 -0.64 8.56
CA LYS A 238 4.77 0.57 8.79
C LYS A 238 3.82 0.86 7.64
N ALA A 239 4.27 0.75 6.38
CA ALA A 239 3.41 0.95 5.22
C ALA A 239 2.26 -0.05 5.16
N LEU A 240 2.43 -1.28 5.67
CA LEU A 240 1.39 -2.32 5.77
C LEU A 240 0.51 -2.22 7.02
N THR A 241 0.79 -1.26 7.92
CA THR A 241 -0.02 -1.01 9.11
C THR A 241 -1.16 -0.05 8.74
N TYR A 242 -2.40 -0.53 8.80
CA TYR A 242 -3.60 0.26 8.55
C TYR A 242 -3.82 1.25 9.70
N SER A 243 -3.37 2.49 9.50
CA SER A 243 -3.32 3.54 10.50
C SER A 243 -4.64 3.80 11.24
N PRO A 244 -5.82 3.78 10.59
CA PRO A 244 -7.08 4.06 11.28
C PRO A 244 -7.43 3.08 12.39
N SER A 245 -7.12 1.79 12.20
CA SER A 245 -7.54 0.74 13.12
C SER A 245 -6.39 0.18 13.94
N GLY A 246 -5.15 0.25 13.43
CA GLY A 246 -3.97 -0.41 13.98
C GLY A 246 -3.71 -1.82 13.42
N ALA A 247 -4.57 -2.32 12.53
CA ALA A 247 -4.42 -3.63 11.91
C ALA A 247 -3.19 -3.69 10.99
N VAL A 248 -2.64 -4.88 10.78
CA VAL A 248 -1.49 -5.09 9.88
C VAL A 248 -1.92 -6.08 8.81
N VAL A 249 -1.77 -5.73 7.53
CA VAL A 249 -2.04 -6.67 6.44
C VAL A 249 -0.84 -7.58 6.21
N ALA A 250 -1.06 -8.84 5.86
CA ALA A 250 0.04 -9.76 5.57
C ALA A 250 0.78 -9.37 4.28
N ALA A 251 0.06 -8.88 3.27
CA ALA A 251 0.61 -8.24 2.07
C ALA A 251 -0.40 -7.24 1.48
N PRO A 252 0.03 -6.27 0.66
CA PRO A 252 -0.87 -5.27 0.09
C PRO A 252 -1.64 -5.78 -1.15
N THR A 253 -1.42 -7.04 -1.55
CA THR A 253 -1.95 -7.65 -2.79
C THR A 253 -2.79 -8.89 -2.51
N THR A 254 -3.62 -9.25 -3.49
CA THR A 254 -4.26 -10.56 -3.56
C THR A 254 -3.67 -11.40 -4.69
N SER A 255 -3.83 -12.73 -4.61
CA SER A 255 -3.70 -13.67 -5.72
C SER A 255 -2.33 -13.74 -6.40
N LEU A 256 -1.28 -13.25 -5.75
CA LEU A 256 0.07 -13.56 -6.17
C LEU A 256 0.39 -15.00 -5.79
N PRO A 257 0.91 -15.81 -6.73
CA PRO A 257 1.08 -17.24 -6.51
C PRO A 257 2.27 -17.53 -5.58
N GLU A 258 2.07 -18.46 -4.64
CA GLU A 258 3.19 -19.07 -3.89
C GLU A 258 4.14 -19.84 -4.83
N GLU A 259 3.59 -20.39 -5.91
CA GLU A 259 4.31 -21.09 -6.98
C GLU A 259 3.66 -20.75 -8.31
N ILE A 260 4.44 -20.32 -9.31
CA ILE A 260 3.92 -19.94 -10.63
C ILE A 260 3.17 -21.13 -11.25
N GLY A 261 1.93 -20.90 -11.69
CA GLY A 261 1.01 -21.92 -12.21
C GLY A 261 0.26 -22.70 -11.14
N GLY A 262 0.61 -22.52 -9.86
CA GLY A 262 -0.04 -23.16 -8.72
C GLY A 262 -1.38 -22.53 -8.34
N GLY A 263 -2.16 -23.27 -7.54
CA GLY A 263 -3.49 -22.84 -7.07
C GLY A 263 -3.51 -22.10 -5.73
N ARG A 264 -2.35 -21.89 -5.09
CA ARG A 264 -2.22 -21.21 -3.79
C ARG A 264 -2.02 -19.71 -4.00
N ASN A 265 -3.10 -19.04 -4.36
CA ASN A 265 -3.15 -17.64 -4.78
C ASN A 265 -4.10 -16.87 -3.86
N TRP A 266 -3.73 -16.75 -2.58
CA TRP A 266 -4.62 -16.21 -1.55
C TRP A 266 -4.69 -14.68 -1.57
N ASP A 267 -5.76 -14.15 -0.98
CA ASP A 267 -5.84 -12.73 -0.64
C ASP A 267 -5.14 -12.47 0.70
N TYR A 268 -4.01 -11.76 0.66
CA TYR A 268 -3.19 -11.46 1.84
C TYR A 268 -3.46 -10.07 2.43
N ARG A 269 -4.51 -9.37 1.96
CA ARG A 269 -4.84 -7.99 2.40
C ARG A 269 -5.59 -7.93 3.73
N TYR A 270 -5.62 -9.05 4.45
CA TYR A 270 -6.27 -9.21 5.75
C TYR A 270 -5.25 -9.32 6.88
N THR A 271 -5.75 -9.25 8.11
CA THR A 271 -4.92 -9.26 9.31
C THR A 271 -4.94 -10.63 9.95
N TRP A 272 -3.88 -11.40 9.71
CA TRP A 272 -3.61 -12.62 10.48
C TRP A 272 -3.08 -12.26 11.85
N ILE A 273 -3.62 -12.90 12.87
CA ILE A 273 -3.17 -12.71 14.26
C ILE A 273 -1.68 -13.00 14.40
N ARG A 274 -1.19 -14.06 13.72
CA ARG A 274 0.22 -14.43 13.67
C ARG A 274 1.10 -13.32 13.13
N ASP A 275 0.85 -12.96 11.88
CA ASP A 275 1.67 -12.06 11.08
C ASP A 275 1.70 -10.66 11.71
N ALA A 276 0.55 -10.20 12.20
CA ALA A 276 0.46 -8.94 12.90
C ALA A 276 1.24 -8.97 14.22
N THR A 277 1.12 -10.03 15.01
CA THR A 277 1.89 -10.17 16.26
C THR A 277 3.40 -10.09 16.02
N LEU A 278 3.92 -10.85 15.05
CA LEU A 278 5.36 -10.84 14.72
C LEU A 278 5.83 -9.47 14.20
N THR A 279 4.99 -8.81 13.41
CA THR A 279 5.25 -7.43 12.93
C THR A 279 5.40 -6.47 14.10
N LEU A 280 4.52 -6.54 15.09
CA LEU A 280 4.50 -5.60 16.20
C LEU A 280 5.60 -5.86 17.18
N ILE A 281 5.95 -7.12 17.42
CA ILE A 281 7.16 -7.47 18.18
C ILE A 281 8.38 -6.83 17.53
N SER A 282 8.49 -6.93 16.21
CA SER A 282 9.59 -6.32 15.46
C SER A 282 9.61 -4.80 15.61
N LEU A 283 8.48 -4.13 15.38
CA LEU A 283 8.37 -2.67 15.54
C LEU A 283 8.64 -2.22 16.99
N PHE A 284 8.14 -2.97 17.96
CA PHE A 284 8.34 -2.71 19.37
C PHE A 284 9.83 -2.77 19.76
N VAL A 285 10.57 -3.80 19.34
CA VAL A 285 12.01 -3.95 19.59
C VAL A 285 12.80 -2.78 18.99
N LEU A 286 12.32 -2.18 17.89
CA LEU A 286 12.94 -1.02 17.26
C LEU A 286 12.58 0.32 17.92
N GLY A 287 11.71 0.33 18.93
CA GLY A 287 11.28 1.52 19.67
C GLY A 287 9.98 2.16 19.17
N PHE A 288 9.26 1.52 18.25
CA PHE A 288 7.97 1.98 17.71
C PHE A 288 6.79 1.48 18.55
N THR A 289 6.63 2.05 19.75
CA THR A 289 5.63 1.58 20.71
C THR A 289 4.20 2.00 20.39
N ASP A 290 4.00 3.05 19.59
CA ASP A 290 2.65 3.56 19.28
C ASP A 290 1.88 2.63 18.35
N GLU A 291 2.57 2.00 17.38
CA GLU A 291 2.03 0.98 16.48
C GLU A 291 1.58 -0.24 17.28
N ALA A 292 2.41 -0.68 18.24
CA ALA A 292 2.05 -1.76 19.16
C ALA A 292 0.80 -1.42 19.99
N ALA A 293 0.72 -0.20 20.52
CA ALA A 293 -0.45 0.26 21.26
C ALA A 293 -1.71 0.36 20.39
N ALA A 294 -1.57 0.79 19.13
CA ALA A 294 -2.68 0.84 18.16
C ALA A 294 -3.21 -0.56 17.83
N PHE A 295 -2.33 -1.51 17.55
CA PHE A 295 -2.76 -2.89 17.33
C PHE A 295 -3.35 -3.53 18.58
N LYS A 296 -2.78 -3.29 19.77
CA LYS A 296 -3.37 -3.80 21.01
C LYS A 296 -4.85 -3.39 21.12
N ARG A 297 -5.15 -2.10 20.88
CA ARG A 297 -6.54 -1.61 20.85
C ARG A 297 -7.38 -2.25 19.74
N TRP A 298 -6.78 -2.56 18.60
CA TRP A 298 -7.45 -3.31 17.53
C TRP A 298 -7.82 -4.73 17.98
N LEU A 299 -6.88 -5.44 18.60
CA LEU A 299 -7.07 -6.79 19.09
C LEU A 299 -8.09 -6.85 20.22
N GLU A 300 -8.02 -5.93 21.19
CA GLU A 300 -9.01 -5.83 22.27
C GLU A 300 -10.42 -5.65 21.73
N ARG A 301 -10.60 -4.82 20.68
CA ARG A 301 -11.92 -4.63 20.05
C ARG A 301 -12.36 -5.84 19.21
N THR A 302 -11.43 -6.45 18.46
CA THR A 302 -11.74 -7.48 17.46
C THR A 302 -11.88 -8.87 18.08
N GLY A 303 -11.06 -9.15 19.10
CA GLY A 303 -11.08 -10.36 19.91
C GLY A 303 -12.01 -10.27 21.13
N ALA A 304 -12.71 -9.14 21.33
CA ALA A 304 -13.69 -8.99 22.40
C ALA A 304 -14.73 -10.11 22.34
N GLY A 305 -15.06 -10.67 23.51
CA GLY A 305 -15.99 -11.79 23.64
C GLY A 305 -15.32 -13.00 24.27
N ARG A 306 -15.66 -14.21 23.78
CA ARG A 306 -15.15 -15.46 24.36
C ARG A 306 -13.84 -15.85 23.67
N PRO A 307 -12.80 -16.27 24.41
CA PRO A 307 -11.56 -16.81 23.86
C PRO A 307 -11.74 -17.83 22.72
N ARG A 308 -12.69 -18.75 22.87
CA ARG A 308 -13.05 -19.77 21.85
C ARG A 308 -13.60 -19.23 20.53
N ASP A 309 -14.02 -17.97 20.50
CA ASP A 309 -14.54 -17.31 19.30
C ASP A 309 -13.44 -16.53 18.57
N LEU A 310 -12.17 -16.63 18.99
CA LEU A 310 -11.05 -16.03 18.28
C LEU A 310 -10.90 -16.68 16.89
N GLN A 311 -10.72 -15.85 15.85
CA GLN A 311 -10.42 -16.30 14.50
C GLN A 311 -8.94 -16.08 14.21
N ILE A 312 -8.42 -16.87 13.27
CA ILE A 312 -7.00 -16.77 12.88
C ILE A 312 -6.69 -15.49 12.11
N MET A 313 -7.72 -14.88 11.49
CA MET A 313 -7.61 -13.65 10.72
C MET A 313 -8.92 -12.87 10.70
N TYR A 314 -8.82 -11.58 10.40
CA TYR A 314 -9.92 -10.63 10.33
C TYR A 314 -9.73 -9.61 9.20
N GLY A 315 -10.81 -8.93 8.84
CA GLY A 315 -10.75 -7.71 8.03
C GLY A 315 -9.99 -6.60 8.77
N ILE A 316 -9.51 -5.61 8.04
CA ILE A 316 -8.64 -4.57 8.63
C ILE A 316 -9.37 -3.68 9.64
N CYS A 317 -10.70 -3.66 9.68
CA CYS A 317 -11.48 -3.01 10.73
C CYS A 317 -12.01 -3.98 11.81
N GLY A 318 -11.68 -5.27 11.71
CA GLY A 318 -12.09 -6.33 12.63
C GLY A 318 -13.27 -7.17 12.11
N GLU A 319 -13.60 -7.06 10.82
CA GLU A 319 -14.66 -7.84 10.19
C GLU A 319 -14.37 -9.34 10.31
N ARG A 320 -15.37 -10.12 10.76
CA ARG A 320 -15.28 -11.58 10.99
C ARG A 320 -15.55 -12.43 9.75
N SER A 321 -16.29 -11.87 8.80
CA SER A 321 -16.69 -12.54 7.57
C SER A 321 -15.80 -12.11 6.42
N LEU A 322 -15.08 -13.06 5.83
CA LEU A 322 -14.17 -12.85 4.69
C LEU A 322 -14.58 -13.76 3.54
N PRO A 323 -15.72 -13.48 2.87
CA PRO A 323 -16.24 -14.35 1.82
C PRO A 323 -15.22 -14.45 0.68
N GLU A 324 -14.82 -15.69 0.36
CA GLU A 324 -13.90 -15.96 -0.75
C GLU A 324 -14.69 -16.14 -2.05
N MET A 325 -14.22 -15.51 -3.11
CA MET A 325 -14.75 -15.66 -4.46
C MET A 325 -13.63 -15.64 -5.50
N GLU A 326 -13.82 -16.38 -6.59
CA GLU A 326 -12.91 -16.36 -7.73
C GLU A 326 -13.25 -15.19 -8.67
N VAL A 327 -12.22 -14.66 -9.34
CA VAL A 327 -12.32 -13.56 -10.31
C VAL A 327 -11.93 -14.10 -11.70
N PRO A 328 -12.85 -14.80 -12.40
CA PRO A 328 -12.50 -15.67 -13.52
C PRO A 328 -12.05 -14.93 -14.80
N HIS A 329 -12.35 -13.63 -14.91
CA HIS A 329 -11.96 -12.83 -16.07
C HIS A 329 -10.49 -12.39 -16.02
N LEU A 330 -9.83 -12.47 -14.86
CA LEU A 330 -8.42 -12.20 -14.73
C LEU A 330 -7.59 -13.46 -14.98
N VAL A 331 -6.56 -13.35 -15.80
CA VAL A 331 -5.71 -14.50 -16.14
C VAL A 331 -4.83 -14.97 -14.98
N GLY A 332 -4.52 -14.08 -14.04
CA GLY A 332 -3.64 -14.35 -12.90
C GLY A 332 -2.17 -14.07 -13.23
N HIS A 333 -1.37 -13.79 -12.19
CA HIS A 333 0.04 -13.45 -12.38
C HIS A 333 0.75 -14.61 -13.10
N ARG A 334 1.27 -14.36 -14.30
CA ARG A 334 1.88 -15.39 -15.17
C ARG A 334 0.98 -16.61 -15.37
N ASP A 335 -0.30 -16.34 -15.65
CA ASP A 335 -1.35 -17.34 -15.89
C ASP A 335 -1.61 -18.26 -14.68
N SER A 336 -1.17 -17.86 -13.48
CA SER A 336 -1.39 -18.64 -12.25
C SER A 336 -2.84 -18.47 -11.79
N ARG A 337 -3.61 -19.55 -11.89
CA ARG A 337 -5.04 -19.56 -11.59
C ARG A 337 -5.37 -20.44 -10.37
N PRO A 338 -6.48 -20.14 -9.69
CA PRO A 338 -7.39 -19.03 -9.96
C PRO A 338 -6.92 -17.74 -9.26
N VAL A 339 -7.49 -16.61 -9.70
CA VAL A 339 -7.47 -15.35 -8.96
C VAL A 339 -8.61 -15.39 -7.97
N ARG A 340 -8.33 -15.14 -6.69
CA ARG A 340 -9.30 -15.13 -5.59
C ARG A 340 -9.27 -13.81 -4.83
N ILE A 341 -10.42 -13.40 -4.31
CA ILE A 341 -10.52 -12.29 -3.36
C ILE A 341 -11.29 -12.77 -2.15
N GLY A 342 -11.05 -12.19 -0.98
CA GLY A 342 -11.48 -12.81 0.27
C GLY A 342 -10.57 -13.96 0.68
N ASN A 343 -10.84 -14.57 1.84
CA ASN A 343 -9.97 -15.62 2.33
C ASN A 343 -10.72 -16.68 3.14
N GLY A 344 -10.86 -17.86 2.55
CA GLY A 344 -11.54 -19.00 3.14
C GLY A 344 -10.80 -19.63 4.32
N ALA A 345 -9.51 -19.34 4.49
CA ALA A 345 -8.74 -19.85 5.62
C ALA A 345 -9.24 -19.31 6.97
N VAL A 346 -10.09 -18.28 6.97
CA VAL A 346 -10.77 -17.75 8.17
C VAL A 346 -11.54 -18.83 8.97
N LYS A 347 -11.90 -19.96 8.33
CA LYS A 347 -12.56 -21.11 8.95
C LYS A 347 -11.61 -22.18 9.48
N GLN A 348 -10.30 -22.05 9.26
CA GLN A 348 -9.31 -23.02 9.69
C GLN A 348 -8.99 -22.87 11.19
N LEU A 349 -8.73 -24.00 11.84
CA LEU A 349 -8.15 -24.04 13.17
C LEU A 349 -6.62 -23.97 13.06
N GLN A 350 -6.01 -22.94 13.64
CA GLN A 350 -4.56 -22.82 13.76
C GLN A 350 -4.21 -22.55 15.23
N LEU A 351 -3.65 -23.54 15.92
CA LEU A 351 -3.40 -23.46 17.37
C LEU A 351 -2.24 -22.53 17.74
N ASP A 352 -1.36 -22.20 16.79
CA ASP A 352 -0.22 -21.31 17.02
C ASP A 352 -0.63 -19.86 17.30
N CYS A 353 -1.81 -19.43 16.85
CA CYS A 353 -2.28 -18.06 17.05
C CYS A 353 -2.44 -17.70 18.54
N TYR A 354 -2.87 -18.65 19.37
CA TYR A 354 -3.02 -18.46 20.81
C TYR A 354 -1.67 -18.23 21.49
N GLY A 355 -0.66 -19.04 21.12
CA GLY A 355 0.70 -18.90 21.64
C GLY A 355 1.34 -17.57 21.24
N GLN A 356 1.07 -17.08 20.03
CA GLN A 356 1.56 -15.78 19.56
C GLN A 356 0.92 -14.63 20.36
N LEU A 357 -0.39 -14.68 20.64
CA LEU A 357 -1.04 -13.66 21.47
C LEU A 357 -0.50 -13.64 22.91
N LEU A 358 -0.27 -14.81 23.50
CA LEU A 358 0.39 -14.93 24.81
C LEU A 358 1.81 -14.32 24.78
N GLN A 359 2.58 -14.62 23.73
CA GLN A 359 3.91 -14.04 23.54
C GLN A 359 3.87 -12.52 23.37
N ALA A 360 2.89 -11.99 22.63
CA ALA A 360 2.67 -10.56 22.46
C ALA A 360 2.40 -9.88 23.80
N GLY A 361 1.49 -10.45 24.61
CA GLY A 361 1.18 -9.97 25.95
C GLY A 361 2.41 -9.98 26.87
N TYR A 362 3.18 -11.05 26.86
CA TYR A 362 4.44 -11.16 27.61
C TYR A 362 5.46 -10.09 27.21
N LEU A 363 5.68 -9.88 25.92
CA LEU A 363 6.63 -8.88 25.42
C LEU A 363 6.17 -7.45 25.71
N PHE A 364 4.86 -7.19 25.61
CA PHE A 364 4.27 -5.92 26.02
C PHE A 364 4.44 -5.66 27.53
N ALA A 365 4.29 -6.67 28.38
CA ALA A 365 4.56 -6.52 29.81
C ALA A 365 6.06 -6.24 30.08
N LYS A 366 6.96 -7.00 29.43
CA LYS A 366 8.42 -6.80 29.50
C LYS A 366 8.86 -5.41 29.06
N ALA A 367 8.10 -4.77 28.18
CA ALA A 367 8.29 -3.40 27.71
C ALA A 367 8.01 -2.32 28.76
N GLY A 368 7.41 -2.67 29.89
CA GLY A 368 6.81 -1.71 30.82
C GLY A 368 5.35 -1.36 30.51
N GLY A 369 4.71 -2.07 29.58
CA GLY A 369 3.28 -1.98 29.34
C GLY A 369 2.46 -2.63 30.46
N ALA A 370 1.36 -2.01 30.86
CA ALA A 370 0.47 -2.58 31.88
C ALA A 370 -0.53 -3.57 31.25
N ILE A 371 -0.53 -4.81 31.73
CA ILE A 371 -1.59 -5.79 31.44
C ILE A 371 -2.71 -5.54 32.44
N THR A 372 -3.88 -5.15 31.95
CA THR A 372 -5.08 -4.98 32.79
C THR A 372 -5.62 -6.34 33.22
N GLU A 373 -6.46 -6.36 34.26
CA GLU A 373 -7.15 -7.59 34.70
C GLU A 373 -7.97 -8.23 33.57
N GLU A 374 -8.66 -7.41 32.77
CA GLU A 374 -9.39 -7.86 31.57
C GLU A 374 -8.47 -8.52 30.53
N ASN A 375 -7.31 -7.92 30.25
CA ASN A 375 -6.32 -8.50 29.34
C ASN A 375 -5.78 -9.83 29.88
N TRP A 376 -5.53 -9.93 31.19
CA TRP A 376 -5.06 -11.16 31.82
C TRP A 376 -6.11 -12.27 31.77
N ALA A 377 -7.38 -11.96 32.04
CA ALA A 377 -8.48 -12.90 31.93
C ALA A 377 -8.65 -13.43 30.51
N PHE A 378 -8.56 -12.54 29.51
CA PHE A 378 -8.59 -12.94 28.10
C PHE A 378 -7.43 -13.88 27.75
N LEU A 379 -6.19 -13.51 28.08
CA LEU A 379 -5.00 -14.33 27.81
C LEU A 379 -5.04 -15.69 28.53
N SER A 380 -5.50 -15.73 29.79
CA SER A 380 -5.67 -16.98 30.53
C SER A 380 -6.70 -17.88 29.86
N GLY A 381 -7.83 -17.31 29.44
CA GLY A 381 -8.86 -18.06 28.71
C GLY A 381 -8.40 -18.56 27.34
N LEU A 382 -7.45 -17.89 26.68
CA LEU A 382 -6.82 -18.45 25.46
C LEU A 382 -6.03 -19.72 25.79
N ALA A 383 -5.33 -19.77 26.93
CA ALA A 383 -4.57 -20.94 27.36
C ALA A 383 -5.51 -22.11 27.71
N ASP A 384 -6.64 -21.83 28.36
CA ASP A 384 -7.66 -22.84 28.66
C ASP A 384 -8.22 -23.48 27.38
N VAL A 385 -8.54 -22.67 26.36
CA VAL A 385 -9.03 -23.17 25.05
C VAL A 385 -8.03 -24.13 24.40
N VAL A 386 -6.72 -23.84 24.49
CA VAL A 386 -5.68 -24.72 23.94
C VAL A 386 -5.60 -26.04 24.71
N CYS A 387 -5.79 -26.04 26.03
CA CYS A 387 -5.82 -27.25 26.84
C CYS A 387 -7.05 -28.14 26.57
N GLU A 388 -8.16 -27.55 26.09
CA GLU A 388 -9.41 -28.23 25.79
C GLU A 388 -9.51 -28.77 24.35
N THR A 389 -8.63 -28.32 23.44
CA THR A 389 -8.63 -28.68 22.00
C THR A 389 -7.68 -29.84 21.74
#